data_AF-A0A812D833-F1
#
_entry.id   AF-A0A812D833-F1
#
_cell.length_a   1.000
_cell.length_b   1.000
_cell.length_c   1.000
_cell.angle_alpha   90.00
_cell.angle_beta   90.00
_cell.angle_gamma   90.00
#
_symmetry.space_group_name_H-M   'P 1'
#
loop_
_entity.id
_entity.type
_entity.pdbx_description
1 polymer ?
#
loop_
_entity_poly.entity_id
_entity_poly.type
_entity_poly.pdbx_seq_one_letter_code
_entity_poly.pdbx_strand_id
1 'polypeptide(L)'
;MKVSLPPILKSAPPPLTSNDKILTNLLSPFSFFFSLFFHSFFSLFHSFFSLFLSFFSLFLSFFSFFFFLFFLFLFFFFFFFSFFFFFFFPFFFFSLFFSFFFFFLFFFSLFSFFFSLFPLFLFLFFHFFSFFFSFFFLSLFLFLSFFLFFFFSFFSLFLFRSFFSFSFSFFFSLFLFRSFFLFFFFVLFFSFSFSFFFSLFLFRSFFLFLYIFVPFLSFSFEMSTQAM
;
A
#
# COMPACT_ATOMS: atom_id res chain seq x y z
N MET A 1 -20.22 -24.49 -43.42
CA MET A 1 -21.02 -23.26 -43.25
C MET A 1 -20.28 -22.31 -42.32
N LYS A 2 -19.80 -21.17 -42.83
CA LYS A 2 -19.23 -20.09 -42.01
C LYS A 2 -20.40 -19.23 -41.53
N VAL A 3 -20.70 -19.26 -40.23
CA VAL A 3 -21.66 -18.34 -39.61
C VAL A 3 -20.91 -17.06 -39.27
N SER A 4 -21.11 -16.00 -40.04
CA SER A 4 -20.60 -14.66 -39.72
C SER A 4 -21.47 -14.04 -38.63
N LEU A 5 -20.87 -13.73 -37.48
CA LEU A 5 -21.54 -12.95 -36.43
C LEU A 5 -21.73 -11.48 -36.90
N PRO A 6 -22.87 -10.84 -36.57
CA PRO A 6 -23.14 -9.46 -36.95
C PRO A 6 -22.25 -8.47 -36.19
N PRO A 7 -22.01 -7.27 -36.74
CA PRO A 7 -21.13 -6.28 -36.13
C PRO A 7 -21.76 -5.77 -34.83
N ILE A 8 -21.06 -6.01 -33.71
CA ILE A 8 -21.41 -5.43 -32.41
C ILE A 8 -21.19 -3.92 -32.53
N LEU A 9 -22.29 -3.18 -32.61
CA LEU A 9 -22.33 -1.73 -32.41
C LEU A 9 -21.71 -1.43 -31.04
N LYS A 10 -20.48 -0.93 -31.04
CA LYS A 10 -19.83 -0.36 -29.85
C LYS A 10 -20.61 0.89 -29.46
N SER A 11 -21.59 0.74 -28.56
CA SER A 11 -22.17 1.88 -27.86
C SER A 11 -21.05 2.59 -27.08
N ALA A 12 -20.91 3.89 -27.30
CA ALA A 12 -19.93 4.69 -26.58
C ALA A 12 -20.22 4.60 -25.07
N PRO A 13 -19.20 4.41 -24.22
CA PRO A 13 -19.41 4.32 -22.78
C PRO A 13 -20.04 5.61 -22.25
N PRO A 14 -20.98 5.52 -21.29
CA PRO A 14 -21.65 6.70 -20.74
C PRO A 14 -20.63 7.64 -20.07
N PRO A 15 -20.88 8.97 -20.11
CA PRO A 15 -19.97 9.94 -19.51
C PRO A 15 -19.85 9.72 -18.00
N LEU A 16 -18.61 9.53 -17.53
CA LEU A 16 -18.26 9.34 -16.12
C LEU A 16 -18.80 10.48 -15.25
N THR A 17 -19.47 10.13 -14.16
CA THR A 17 -20.02 11.10 -13.21
C THR A 17 -18.91 11.80 -12.43
N SER A 18 -19.18 12.95 -11.81
CA SER A 18 -18.18 13.73 -11.05
C SER A 18 -17.50 12.92 -9.93
N ASN A 19 -18.22 11.97 -9.32
CA ASN A 19 -17.68 11.09 -8.29
C ASN A 19 -16.70 10.05 -8.87
N ASP A 20 -16.95 9.56 -10.08
CA ASP A 20 -16.04 8.64 -10.76
C ASP A 20 -14.74 9.34 -11.16
N LYS A 21 -14.79 10.64 -11.50
CA LYS A 21 -13.60 11.45 -11.79
C LYS A 21 -12.70 11.65 -10.56
N ILE A 22 -13.29 11.78 -9.38
CA ILE A 22 -12.53 11.90 -8.12
C ILE A 22 -11.89 10.55 -7.75
N LEU A 23 -12.64 9.45 -7.86
CA LEU A 23 -12.13 8.10 -7.60
C LEU A 23 -11.00 7.73 -8.58
N THR A 24 -11.16 8.03 -9.87
CA THR A 24 -10.14 7.77 -10.89
C THR A 24 -8.88 8.62 -10.69
N ASN A 25 -9.01 9.89 -10.27
CA ASN A 25 -7.87 10.73 -9.92
C ASN A 25 -7.15 10.31 -8.63
N LEU A 26 -7.84 9.63 -7.71
CA LEU A 26 -7.22 9.04 -6.51
C LEU A 26 -6.55 7.68 -6.80
N LEU A 27 -7.11 6.90 -7.71
CA LEU A 27 -6.59 5.58 -8.10
C LEU A 27 -5.46 5.67 -9.14
N SER A 28 -5.42 6.72 -9.96
CA SER A 28 -4.43 6.86 -11.03
C SER A 28 -2.98 6.98 -10.55
N PRO A 29 -2.65 7.70 -9.45
CA PRO A 29 -1.28 7.73 -8.95
C PRO A 29 -0.90 6.39 -8.32
N PHE A 30 -1.86 5.71 -7.67
CA PHE A 30 -1.65 4.39 -7.10
C PHE A 30 -1.39 3.34 -8.18
N SER A 31 -2.20 3.30 -9.25
CA SER A 31 -2.02 2.35 -10.34
C SER A 31 -0.73 2.62 -11.12
N PHE A 32 -0.37 3.88 -11.31
CA PHE A 32 0.92 4.26 -11.90
C PHE A 32 2.09 3.78 -11.03
N PHE A 33 2.08 4.08 -9.73
CA PHE A 33 3.14 3.67 -8.82
C PHE A 33 3.24 2.14 -8.71
N PHE A 34 2.11 1.46 -8.60
CA PHE A 34 2.04 0.00 -8.54
C PHE A 34 2.57 -0.65 -9.82
N SER A 35 2.18 -0.15 -11.00
CA SER A 35 2.68 -0.68 -12.27
C SER A 35 4.18 -0.43 -12.44
N LEU A 36 4.69 0.74 -12.04
CA LEU A 36 6.11 1.06 -12.05
C LEU A 36 6.89 0.12 -11.12
N PHE A 37 6.41 -0.08 -9.88
CA PHE A 37 7.00 -0.99 -8.92
C PHE A 37 7.06 -2.41 -9.47
N PHE A 38 5.95 -2.95 -9.96
CA PHE A 38 5.91 -4.31 -10.50
C PHE A 38 6.80 -4.46 -11.73
N HIS A 39 6.74 -3.53 -12.68
CA HIS A 39 7.53 -3.63 -13.90
C HIS A 39 9.05 -3.56 -13.63
N SER A 40 9.48 -2.60 -12.81
CA SER A 40 10.89 -2.47 -12.43
C SER A 40 11.36 -3.64 -11.58
N PHE A 41 10.59 -4.05 -10.58
CA PHE A 41 10.94 -5.18 -9.71
C PHE A 41 11.05 -6.49 -10.49
N PHE A 42 10.07 -6.83 -11.33
CA PHE A 42 10.07 -8.10 -12.06
C PHE A 42 11.14 -8.14 -13.15
N SER A 43 11.44 -7.03 -13.82
CA SER A 43 12.53 -6.98 -14.80
C SER A 43 13.90 -7.18 -14.12
N LEU A 44 14.13 -6.52 -12.99
CA LEU A 44 15.32 -6.71 -12.17
C LEU A 44 15.41 -8.15 -11.63
N PHE A 45 14.31 -8.69 -11.12
CA PHE A 45 14.25 -10.07 -10.62
C PHE A 45 14.58 -11.08 -11.73
N HIS A 46 14.05 -10.88 -12.93
CA HIS A 46 14.36 -11.77 -14.07
C HIS A 46 15.85 -11.74 -14.39
N SER A 47 16.46 -10.55 -14.45
CA SER A 47 17.90 -10.41 -14.71
C SER A 47 18.74 -11.10 -13.62
N PHE A 48 18.39 -10.89 -12.34
CA PHE A 48 19.00 -11.57 -11.21
C PHE A 48 18.90 -13.08 -11.31
N PHE A 49 17.71 -13.59 -11.60
CA PHE A 49 17.48 -15.02 -11.65
C PHE A 49 18.25 -15.69 -12.80
N SER A 50 18.32 -15.04 -13.97
CA SER A 50 19.14 -15.54 -15.09
C SER A 50 20.63 -15.59 -14.73
N LEU A 51 21.14 -14.55 -14.07
CA LEU A 51 22.53 -14.50 -13.61
C LEU A 51 22.79 -15.58 -12.55
N PHE A 52 21.87 -15.76 -11.61
CA PHE A 52 21.93 -16.82 -10.60
C PHE A 52 22.02 -18.21 -11.21
N LEU A 53 21.15 -18.54 -12.18
CA LEU A 53 21.18 -19.83 -12.87
C LEU A 53 22.51 -20.06 -13.59
N SER A 54 23.05 -19.03 -14.26
CA SER A 54 24.34 -19.12 -14.95
C SER A 54 25.51 -19.30 -13.99
N PHE A 55 25.49 -18.61 -12.85
CA PHE A 55 26.49 -18.78 -11.80
C PHE A 55 26.39 -20.17 -11.16
N PHE A 56 25.17 -20.63 -10.88
CA PHE A 56 24.95 -21.93 -10.25
C PHE A 56 25.36 -23.10 -11.13
N SER A 57 25.09 -23.04 -12.45
CA SER A 57 25.55 -24.08 -13.37
C SER A 57 27.08 -24.13 -13.45
N LEU A 58 27.73 -22.97 -13.50
CA LEU A 58 29.18 -22.87 -13.50
C LEU A 58 29.79 -23.37 -12.19
N PHE A 59 29.19 -23.01 -11.05
CA PHE A 59 29.56 -23.54 -9.74
C PHE A 59 29.48 -25.08 -9.70
N LEU A 60 28.39 -25.66 -10.20
CA LEU A 60 28.21 -27.12 -10.25
C LEU A 60 29.30 -27.79 -11.09
N SER A 61 29.65 -27.20 -12.24
CA SER A 61 30.71 -27.71 -13.12
C SER A 61 32.10 -27.60 -12.51
N PHE A 62 32.37 -26.50 -11.81
CA PHE A 62 33.63 -26.30 -11.11
C PHE A 62 33.78 -27.30 -9.95
N PHE A 63 32.71 -27.51 -9.20
CA PHE A 63 32.67 -28.41 -8.05
C PHE A 63 32.76 -29.89 -8.46
N SER A 64 32.11 -30.29 -9.56
CA SER A 64 32.25 -31.65 -10.09
C SER A 64 33.66 -31.93 -10.60
N PHE A 65 34.28 -30.96 -11.27
CA PHE A 65 35.67 -31.07 -11.71
C PHE A 65 36.67 -31.12 -10.54
N PHE A 66 36.42 -30.36 -9.47
CA PHE A 66 37.17 -30.48 -8.22
C PHE A 66 37.09 -31.89 -7.63
N PHE A 67 35.89 -32.48 -7.57
CA PHE A 67 35.74 -33.86 -7.09
C PHE A 67 36.46 -34.88 -7.98
N PHE A 68 36.36 -34.75 -9.30
CA PHE A 68 37.11 -35.59 -10.23
C PHE A 68 38.61 -35.51 -9.93
N LEU A 69 39.14 -34.29 -9.76
CA LEU A 69 40.55 -34.08 -9.49
C LEU A 69 40.97 -34.62 -8.12
N PHE A 70 40.10 -34.52 -7.11
CA PHE A 70 40.31 -35.13 -5.79
C PHE A 70 40.37 -36.67 -5.85
N PHE A 71 39.44 -37.32 -6.56
CA PHE A 71 39.49 -38.78 -6.74
C PHE A 71 40.70 -39.22 -7.56
N LEU A 72 41.08 -38.43 -8.57
CA LEU A 72 42.28 -38.68 -9.36
C LEU A 72 43.54 -38.60 -8.50
N PHE A 73 43.62 -37.63 -7.60
CA PHE A 73 44.68 -37.52 -6.60
C PHE A 73 44.69 -38.72 -5.64
N LEU A 74 43.52 -39.16 -5.16
CA LEU A 74 43.42 -40.32 -4.28
C LEU A 74 43.93 -41.59 -4.98
N PHE A 75 43.53 -41.79 -6.25
CA PHE A 75 44.01 -42.89 -7.08
C PHE A 75 45.52 -42.82 -7.30
N PHE A 76 46.04 -41.63 -7.62
CA PHE A 76 47.49 -41.38 -7.73
C PHE A 76 48.23 -41.79 -6.45
N PHE A 77 47.70 -41.39 -5.30
CA PHE A 77 48.29 -41.69 -3.99
C PHE A 77 48.33 -43.19 -3.70
N PHE A 78 47.23 -43.92 -3.96
CA PHE A 78 47.20 -45.38 -3.81
C PHE A 78 48.15 -46.10 -4.76
N PHE A 79 48.23 -45.63 -6.02
CA PHE A 79 49.15 -46.19 -7.01
C PHE A 79 50.61 -45.98 -6.59
N PHE A 80 50.95 -44.79 -6.10
CA PHE A 80 52.28 -44.48 -5.54
C PHE A 80 52.64 -45.41 -4.37
N PHE A 81 51.70 -45.64 -3.44
CA PHE A 81 51.93 -46.54 -2.30
C PHE A 81 52.12 -48.00 -2.75
N SER A 82 51.35 -48.43 -3.75
CA SER A 82 51.49 -49.75 -4.37
C SER A 82 52.85 -49.90 -5.05
N PHE A 83 53.31 -48.88 -5.78
CA PHE A 83 54.64 -48.86 -6.39
C PHE A 83 55.76 -49.01 -5.35
N PHE A 84 55.65 -48.34 -4.20
CA PHE A 84 56.62 -48.47 -3.11
C PHE A 84 56.66 -49.90 -2.53
N PHE A 85 55.51 -50.58 -2.46
CA PHE A 85 55.42 -51.97 -1.98
C PHE A 85 56.02 -52.98 -2.98
N PHE A 86 55.90 -52.72 -4.29
CA PHE A 86 56.41 -53.58 -5.36
C PHE A 86 57.90 -53.36 -5.72
N PHE A 87 58.63 -52.53 -4.96
CA PHE A 87 60.04 -52.19 -5.20
C PHE A 87 61.00 -53.39 -5.24
N PHE A 88 60.60 -54.56 -4.73
CA PHE A 88 61.41 -55.78 -4.70
C PHE A 88 61.54 -56.54 -6.05
N PHE A 89 60.83 -56.12 -7.12
CA PHE A 89 60.86 -56.78 -8.43
C PHE A 89 61.44 -55.88 -9.53
N PRO A 90 62.74 -56.03 -9.91
CA PRO A 90 63.46 -55.06 -10.74
C PRO A 90 62.92 -54.87 -12.17
N PHE A 91 62.37 -55.93 -12.78
CA PHE A 91 62.06 -55.92 -14.23
C PHE A 91 60.72 -55.24 -14.55
N PHE A 92 59.73 -55.33 -13.67
CA PHE A 92 58.43 -54.64 -13.82
C PHE A 92 58.47 -53.20 -13.33
N PHE A 93 59.49 -52.83 -12.56
CA PHE A 93 59.60 -51.53 -11.92
C PHE A 93 59.74 -50.38 -12.94
N PHE A 94 60.52 -50.58 -14.01
CA PHE A 94 60.83 -49.51 -14.96
C PHE A 94 59.64 -49.09 -15.82
N SER A 95 58.82 -50.05 -16.30
CA SER A 95 57.61 -49.74 -17.08
C SER A 95 56.53 -49.09 -16.22
N LEU A 96 56.37 -49.55 -14.97
CA LEU A 96 55.43 -49.00 -14.00
C LEU A 96 55.83 -47.60 -13.54
N PHE A 97 57.14 -47.32 -13.46
CA PHE A 97 57.65 -45.98 -13.21
C PHE A 97 57.33 -45.01 -14.36
N PHE A 98 57.50 -45.44 -15.62
CA PHE A 98 57.16 -44.59 -16.76
C PHE A 98 55.66 -44.29 -16.82
N SER A 99 54.79 -45.27 -16.61
CA SER A 99 53.34 -45.04 -16.58
C SER A 99 52.93 -44.13 -15.43
N PHE A 100 53.53 -44.29 -14.25
CA PHE A 100 53.36 -43.38 -13.11
C PHE A 100 53.73 -41.94 -13.47
N PHE A 101 54.89 -41.76 -14.09
CA PHE A 101 55.41 -40.43 -14.44
C PHE A 101 54.50 -39.73 -15.46
N PHE A 102 54.03 -40.43 -16.50
CA PHE A 102 53.06 -39.86 -17.45
C PHE A 102 51.74 -39.50 -16.77
N PHE A 103 51.26 -40.33 -15.86
CA PHE A 103 50.04 -40.06 -15.10
C PHE A 103 50.20 -38.84 -14.17
N PHE A 104 51.37 -38.68 -13.53
CA PHE A 104 51.72 -37.51 -12.73
C PHE A 104 51.71 -36.22 -13.56
N LEU A 105 52.33 -36.24 -14.74
CA LEU A 105 52.33 -35.10 -15.68
C LEU A 105 50.91 -34.72 -16.10
N PHE A 106 50.07 -35.71 -16.40
CA PHE A 106 48.66 -35.49 -16.74
C PHE A 106 47.86 -34.91 -15.56
N PHE A 107 48.08 -35.41 -14.35
CA PHE A 107 47.47 -34.85 -13.14
C PHE A 107 47.87 -33.38 -12.94
N PHE A 108 49.16 -33.06 -13.08
CA PHE A 108 49.67 -31.69 -12.91
C PHE A 108 49.13 -30.73 -13.98
N SER A 109 48.97 -31.17 -15.23
CA SER A 109 48.39 -30.32 -16.28
C SER A 109 46.91 -30.03 -16.02
N LEU A 110 46.14 -31.03 -15.58
CA LEU A 110 44.75 -30.87 -15.12
C LEU A 110 44.65 -29.93 -13.92
N PHE A 111 45.54 -30.08 -12.95
CA PHE A 111 45.60 -29.22 -11.76
C PHE A 111 45.92 -27.77 -12.15
N SER A 112 46.89 -27.55 -13.04
CA SER A 112 47.21 -26.22 -13.56
C SER A 112 46.02 -25.60 -14.30
N PHE A 113 45.28 -26.38 -15.07
CA PHE A 113 44.07 -25.92 -15.76
C PHE A 113 42.95 -25.58 -14.78
N PHE A 114 42.77 -26.37 -13.71
CA PHE A 114 41.83 -26.03 -12.64
C PHE A 114 42.17 -24.71 -11.96
N PHE A 115 43.45 -24.53 -11.59
CA PHE A 115 43.90 -23.32 -10.92
C PHE A 115 43.82 -22.07 -11.80
N SER A 116 43.93 -22.19 -13.12
CA SER A 116 43.74 -21.05 -14.02
C SER A 116 42.27 -20.62 -14.14
N LEU A 117 41.31 -21.54 -13.91
CA LEU A 117 39.88 -21.23 -13.86
C LEU A 117 39.45 -20.58 -12.53
N PHE A 118 40.19 -20.81 -11.45
CA PHE A 118 39.81 -20.33 -10.11
C PHE A 118 39.68 -18.80 -9.99
N PRO A 119 40.61 -17.97 -10.52
CA PRO A 119 40.44 -16.52 -10.52
C PRO A 119 39.18 -16.05 -11.25
N LEU A 120 38.82 -16.72 -12.35
CA LEU A 120 37.63 -16.38 -13.13
C LEU A 120 36.34 -16.75 -12.37
N PHE A 121 36.32 -17.92 -11.72
CA PHE A 121 35.25 -18.31 -10.81
C PHE A 121 35.08 -17.30 -9.66
N LEU A 122 36.19 -16.91 -9.03
CA LEU A 122 36.20 -15.99 -7.90
C LEU A 122 35.78 -14.57 -8.30
N PHE A 123 36.20 -14.09 -9.48
CA PHE A 123 35.71 -12.85 -10.06
C PHE A 123 34.18 -12.88 -10.28
N LEU A 124 33.68 -13.96 -10.90
CA LEU A 124 32.25 -14.12 -11.15
C LEU A 124 31.45 -14.20 -9.84
N PHE A 125 32.00 -14.86 -8.82
CA PHE A 125 31.44 -14.91 -7.47
C PHE A 125 31.28 -13.50 -6.88
N PHE A 126 32.34 -12.68 -6.90
CA PHE A 126 32.26 -11.31 -6.37
C PHE A 126 31.28 -10.44 -7.18
N HIS A 127 31.27 -10.58 -8.50
CA HIS A 127 30.32 -9.85 -9.34
C HIS A 127 28.87 -10.27 -9.03
N PHE A 128 28.61 -11.57 -8.88
CA PHE A 128 27.31 -12.10 -8.48
C PHE A 128 26.88 -11.54 -7.11
N PHE A 129 27.77 -11.58 -6.11
CA PHE A 129 27.47 -11.07 -4.77
C PHE A 129 27.24 -9.56 -4.74
N SER A 130 28.03 -8.79 -5.49
CA SER A 130 27.82 -7.35 -5.63
C SER A 130 26.44 -7.05 -6.23
N PHE A 131 26.08 -7.78 -7.30
CA PHE A 131 24.78 -7.64 -7.92
C PHE A 131 23.64 -8.05 -6.98
N PHE A 132 23.80 -9.15 -6.23
CA PHE A 132 22.86 -9.59 -5.20
C PHE A 132 22.60 -8.51 -4.15
N PHE A 133 23.66 -7.91 -3.59
CA PHE A 133 23.49 -6.84 -2.61
C PHE A 133 22.78 -5.63 -3.21
N SER A 134 23.16 -5.22 -4.43
CA SER A 134 22.51 -4.10 -5.12
C SER A 134 21.01 -4.35 -5.34
N PHE A 135 20.64 -5.56 -5.77
CA PHE A 135 19.26 -5.98 -5.94
C PHE A 135 18.50 -6.01 -4.60
N PHE A 136 19.12 -6.56 -3.55
CA PHE A 136 18.53 -6.63 -2.22
C PHE A 136 18.23 -5.25 -1.65
N PHE A 137 19.19 -4.32 -1.70
CA PHE A 137 18.98 -2.95 -1.20
C PHE A 137 17.95 -2.19 -2.02
N LEU A 138 17.95 -2.34 -3.35
CA LEU A 138 16.97 -1.71 -4.23
C LEU A 138 15.56 -2.24 -3.96
N SER A 139 15.41 -3.57 -3.82
CA SER A 139 14.16 -4.22 -3.46
C SER A 139 13.63 -3.71 -2.11
N LEU A 140 14.50 -3.65 -1.10
CA LEU A 140 14.16 -3.14 0.23
C LEU A 140 13.74 -1.67 0.20
N PHE A 141 14.45 -0.83 -0.56
CA PHE A 141 14.11 0.57 -0.75
C PHE A 141 12.75 0.74 -1.43
N LEU A 142 12.48 -0.01 -2.51
CA LEU A 142 11.21 0.02 -3.23
C LEU A 142 10.05 -0.45 -2.32
N PHE A 143 10.26 -1.51 -1.56
CA PHE A 143 9.28 -2.01 -0.59
C PHE A 143 8.97 -0.98 0.49
N LEU A 144 10.01 -0.39 1.10
CA LEU A 144 9.84 0.62 2.14
C LEU A 144 9.13 1.87 1.60
N SER A 145 9.48 2.30 0.38
CA SER A 145 8.85 3.43 -0.30
C SER A 145 7.36 3.17 -0.56
N PHE A 146 7.02 1.97 -1.05
CA PHE A 146 5.65 1.56 -1.25
C PHE A 146 4.86 1.51 0.07
N PHE A 147 5.45 0.93 1.11
CA PHE A 147 4.84 0.85 2.43
C PHE A 147 4.58 2.23 3.03
N LEU A 148 5.57 3.13 2.98
CA LEU A 148 5.43 4.51 3.45
C LEU A 148 4.36 5.26 2.67
N PHE A 149 4.36 5.16 1.34
CA PHE A 149 3.34 5.79 0.50
C PHE A 149 1.93 5.33 0.88
N PHE A 150 1.73 4.01 1.06
CA PHE A 150 0.46 3.45 1.49
C PHE A 150 0.07 3.93 2.89
N PHE A 151 1.01 3.88 3.84
CA PHE A 151 0.79 4.32 5.22
C PHE A 151 0.41 5.79 5.30
N PHE A 152 1.16 6.69 4.65
CA PHE A 152 0.86 8.12 4.64
C PHE A 152 -0.47 8.43 3.94
N SER A 153 -0.79 7.73 2.85
CA SER A 153 -2.07 7.91 2.15
C SER A 153 -3.24 7.49 3.04
N PHE A 154 -3.14 6.33 3.70
CA PHE A 154 -4.16 5.84 4.61
C PHE A 154 -4.31 6.75 5.85
N PHE A 155 -3.19 7.16 6.45
CA PHE A 155 -3.18 8.06 7.60
C PHE A 155 -3.74 9.45 7.25
N SER A 156 -3.42 9.98 6.07
CA SER A 156 -3.98 11.22 5.55
C SER A 156 -5.51 11.13 5.36
N LEU A 157 -6.02 10.03 4.79
CA LEU A 157 -7.47 9.80 4.68
C LEU A 157 -8.15 9.72 6.05
N PHE A 158 -7.51 9.07 7.03
CA PHE A 158 -8.01 9.01 8.40
C PHE A 158 -8.07 10.39 9.05
N LEU A 159 -7.01 11.19 8.95
CA LEU A 159 -6.95 12.56 9.45
C LEU A 159 -7.96 13.48 8.77
N PHE A 160 -8.11 13.37 7.44
CA PHE A 160 -9.11 14.15 6.70
C PHE A 160 -10.53 13.82 7.18
N ARG A 161 -10.83 12.53 7.36
CA ARG A 161 -12.13 12.08 7.88
C ARG A 161 -12.39 12.60 9.30
N SER A 162 -11.40 12.54 10.18
CA SER A 162 -11.55 13.04 11.55
C SER A 162 -11.76 14.56 11.56
N PHE A 163 -10.95 15.30 10.80
CA PHE A 163 -11.08 16.75 10.66
C PHE A 163 -12.44 17.16 10.09
N PHE A 164 -12.91 16.47 9.05
CA PHE A 164 -14.22 16.72 8.46
C PHE A 164 -15.36 16.43 9.44
N SER A 165 -15.29 15.31 10.17
CA SER A 165 -16.29 14.99 11.19
C SER A 165 -16.35 16.01 12.32
N PHE A 166 -15.20 16.52 12.76
CA PHE A 166 -15.11 17.54 13.80
C PHE A 166 -15.63 18.88 13.31
N SER A 167 -15.25 19.28 12.10
CA SER A 167 -15.73 20.51 11.48
C SER A 167 -17.24 20.47 11.28
N PHE A 168 -17.77 19.37 10.74
CA PHE A 168 -19.19 19.19 10.52
C PHE A 168 -19.98 19.24 11.83
N SER A 169 -19.53 18.53 12.89
CA SER A 169 -20.21 18.57 14.19
C SER A 169 -20.19 19.97 14.79
N PHE A 170 -19.07 20.69 14.69
CA PHE A 170 -18.96 22.08 15.14
C PHE A 170 -19.92 23.00 14.39
N PHE A 171 -19.91 23.02 13.05
CA PHE A 171 -20.79 23.87 12.27
C PHE A 171 -22.27 23.51 12.43
N PHE A 172 -22.60 22.22 12.52
CA PHE A 172 -23.95 21.76 12.78
C PHE A 172 -24.45 22.18 14.16
N SER A 173 -23.59 22.11 15.18
CA SER A 173 -23.92 22.62 16.53
C SER A 173 -24.19 24.13 16.53
N LEU A 174 -23.42 24.90 15.78
CA LEU A 174 -23.57 26.35 15.68
C LEU A 174 -24.85 26.72 14.90
N PHE A 175 -25.18 25.95 13.86
CA PHE A 175 -26.43 26.07 13.13
C PHE A 175 -27.65 25.77 14.00
N LEU A 176 -27.61 24.69 14.79
CA LEU A 176 -28.65 24.33 15.74
C LEU A 176 -28.80 25.40 16.83
N PHE A 177 -27.70 25.89 17.39
CA PHE A 177 -27.70 26.94 18.40
C PHE A 177 -28.35 28.23 17.89
N ARG A 178 -27.97 28.69 16.70
CA ARG A 178 -28.57 29.87 16.06
C ARG A 178 -30.07 29.66 15.79
N SER A 179 -30.46 28.48 15.31
CA SER A 179 -31.86 28.16 15.01
C SER A 179 -32.71 28.13 16.28
N PHE A 180 -32.20 27.52 17.35
CA PHE A 180 -32.84 27.50 18.66
C PHE A 180 -33.01 28.92 19.23
N PHE A 181 -31.98 29.76 19.15
CA PHE A 181 -32.04 31.14 19.64
C PHE A 181 -33.07 31.97 18.87
N LEU A 182 -33.12 31.86 17.54
CA LEU A 182 -34.13 32.55 16.71
C LEU A 182 -35.56 32.08 17.04
N PHE A 183 -35.75 30.78 17.23
CA PHE A 183 -37.04 30.23 17.66
C PHE A 183 -37.46 30.78 19.02
N PHE A 184 -36.55 30.83 19.99
CA PHE A 184 -36.80 31.40 21.32
C PHE A 184 -37.21 32.88 21.25
N PHE A 185 -36.52 33.68 20.44
CA PHE A 185 -36.88 35.09 20.21
C PHE A 185 -38.26 35.24 19.56
N PHE A 186 -38.57 34.40 18.58
CA PHE A 186 -39.89 34.40 17.94
C PHE A 186 -41.01 34.08 18.94
N VAL A 187 -40.82 33.06 19.78
CA VAL A 187 -41.77 32.69 20.83
C VAL A 187 -41.95 33.84 21.82
N LEU A 188 -40.86 34.44 22.32
CA LEU A 188 -40.93 35.59 23.22
C LEU A 188 -41.68 36.77 22.60
N PHE A 189 -41.36 37.10 21.35
CA PHE A 189 -42.01 38.19 20.62
C PHE A 189 -43.51 37.93 20.48
N PHE A 190 -43.89 36.71 20.11
CA PHE A 190 -45.30 36.32 19.97
C PHE A 190 -46.03 36.36 21.32
N SER A 191 -45.42 35.82 22.39
CA SER A 191 -45.98 35.86 23.74
C SER A 191 -46.17 37.29 24.26
N PHE A 192 -45.18 38.16 24.04
CA PHE A 192 -45.27 39.57 24.42
C PHE A 192 -46.37 40.28 23.63
N SER A 193 -46.40 40.09 22.31
CA SER A 193 -47.40 40.69 21.43
C SER A 193 -48.81 40.24 21.83
N PHE A 194 -49.01 38.94 22.07
CA PHE A 194 -50.29 38.39 22.51
C PHE A 194 -50.72 38.99 23.86
N SER A 195 -49.81 39.05 24.85
CA SER A 195 -50.09 39.67 26.14
C SER A 195 -50.48 41.15 26.01
N PHE A 196 -49.77 41.90 25.16
CA PHE A 196 -50.06 43.30 24.89
C PHE A 196 -51.45 43.48 24.26
N PHE A 197 -51.76 42.75 23.18
CA PHE A 197 -53.08 42.84 22.54
C PHE A 197 -54.21 42.40 23.46
N PHE A 198 -54.00 41.34 24.23
CA PHE A 198 -54.97 40.88 25.22
C PHE A 198 -55.21 41.92 26.31
N SER A 199 -54.15 42.57 26.81
CA SER A 199 -54.27 43.66 27.78
C SER A 199 -55.05 44.86 27.22
N LEU A 200 -54.83 45.22 25.95
CA LEU A 200 -55.53 46.31 25.28
C LEU A 200 -57.00 45.97 25.03
N PHE A 201 -57.29 44.71 24.67
CA PHE A 201 -58.65 44.20 24.55
C PHE A 201 -59.40 44.25 25.89
N LEU A 202 -58.78 43.77 26.98
CA LEU A 202 -59.35 43.85 28.32
C LEU A 202 -59.60 45.30 28.76
N PHE A 203 -58.62 46.18 28.53
CA PHE A 203 -58.74 47.60 28.84
C PHE A 203 -59.93 48.23 28.08
N ARG A 204 -60.01 48.01 26.76
CA ARG A 204 -61.14 48.51 25.96
C ARG A 204 -62.49 47.96 26.44
N SER A 205 -62.54 46.67 26.79
CA SER A 205 -63.75 46.01 27.27
C SER A 205 -64.20 46.59 28.61
N PHE A 206 -63.26 46.87 29.51
CA PHE A 206 -63.53 47.50 30.80
C PHE A 206 -64.08 48.93 30.64
N PHE A 207 -63.50 49.74 29.75
CA PHE A 207 -64.01 51.09 29.47
C PHE A 207 -65.40 51.07 28.84
N LEU A 208 -65.68 50.14 27.93
CA LEU A 208 -67.02 49.95 27.37
C LEU A 208 -68.03 49.54 28.45
N PHE A 209 -67.63 48.65 29.35
CA PHE A 209 -68.45 48.26 30.50
C PHE A 209 -68.77 49.48 31.37
N LEU A 210 -67.77 50.29 31.74
CA LEU A 210 -68.00 51.53 32.50
C LEU A 210 -68.92 52.49 31.76
N TYR A 211 -68.70 52.71 30.47
CA TYR A 211 -69.50 53.63 29.65
C TYR A 211 -70.98 53.25 29.59
N ILE A 212 -71.31 51.95 29.56
CA ILE A 212 -72.70 51.47 29.53
C ILE A 212 -73.29 51.39 30.94
N PHE A 213 -72.53 50.87 31.89
CA PHE A 213 -73.02 50.51 33.21
C PHE A 213 -73.14 51.73 34.14
N VAL A 214 -72.24 52.72 34.05
CA VAL A 214 -72.28 53.92 34.89
C VAL A 214 -73.54 54.76 34.62
N PRO A 215 -73.93 55.06 33.37
CA PRO A 215 -75.20 55.76 33.09
C PRO A 215 -76.44 54.95 33.50
N PHE A 216 -76.39 53.63 33.35
CA PHE A 216 -77.49 52.74 33.77
C PHE A 216 -77.68 52.77 35.29
N LEU A 217 -76.58 52.73 36.06
CA LEU A 217 -76.62 52.89 37.51
C LEU A 217 -77.18 54.25 37.93
N SER A 218 -76.75 55.34 37.29
CA SER A 218 -77.27 56.67 37.60
C SER A 218 -78.77 56.77 37.29
N PHE A 219 -79.23 56.22 36.16
CA PHE A 219 -80.65 56.19 35.81
C PHE A 219 -81.48 55.35 36.79
N SER A 220 -80.96 54.19 37.20
CA SER A 220 -81.62 53.34 38.19
C SER A 220 -81.73 54.01 39.57
N PHE A 221 -80.73 54.81 39.96
CA PHE A 221 -80.78 55.62 41.18
C PHE A 221 -81.78 56.78 41.07
N GLU A 222 -81.83 57.45 39.92
CA GLU A 222 -82.75 58.57 39.69
C GLU A 222 -84.22 58.10 39.72
N MET A 223 -84.51 56.96 39.07
CA MET A 223 -85.82 56.31 39.11
C MET A 223 -86.23 55.84 40.52
N SER A 224 -85.28 55.40 41.36
CA SER A 224 -85.60 54.99 42.74
C SER A 224 -85.88 56.20 43.65
N THR A 225 -85.22 57.34 43.42
CA THR A 225 -85.50 58.58 44.17
C THR A 225 -86.81 59.26 43.81
N GLN A 226 -87.35 59.04 42.60
CA GLN A 226 -88.66 59.55 42.20
C GLN A 226 -89.84 58.68 42.70
N ALA A 227 -89.55 57.50 43.24
CA ALA A 227 -90.55 56.56 43.77
C ALA A 227 -90.74 56.66 45.31
N MET A 228 -90.05 57.58 45.98
CA MET A 228 -90.22 57.94 47.40
C MET A 228 -90.92 59.30 47.53
#